data_AF-A0A821TG77-F1
#
_entry.id   AF-A0A821TG77-F1
#
_cell.length_a   1.000
_cell.length_b   1.000
_cell.length_c   1.000
_cell.angle_alpha   90.00
_cell.angle_beta   90.00
_cell.angle_gamma   90.00
#
_symmetry.space_group_name_H-M   'P 1'
#
loop_
_entity.id
_entity.type
_entity.pdbx_description
1 polymer ?
#
loop_
_entity_poly.entity_id
_entity_poly.type
_entity_poly.pdbx_seq_one_letter_code
_entity_poly.pdbx_strand_id
1 'polypeptide(L)'
;RDGCMPVTWFLAVNMQFHWITPLFLLIVSWKWLLGILVSIIFIIVDIVTTSVIVSKNNYDHGLLSDLYSNRSLFSNMTNGYLNDVYVKPWCRIAPYAVGLSIGYIFYEVYQRSNLLPWDSVMRRTTIHSRSYYFKRIFIWIFALTILSLCLFGTYGDYSGHPLTRRNRIVFLTLSRFGWSIGLCAIIIDCFAGHGGIANRLLSQSCFYKLSKLTYGAYLWHSLVIFVNYLGREQPTHYTITNIFYNFICYTILSYILSFFTFLLFELPTIQLLEFCFKRSTKLH
;
A
#
# COMPACT_ATOMS: atom_id res chain seq x y z
N ARG A 1 -11.39 -2.66 23.84
CA ARG A 1 -11.44 -3.99 23.20
C ARG A 1 -10.08 -4.16 22.55
N ASP A 2 -9.17 -4.80 23.28
CA ASP A 2 -7.77 -4.90 22.89
C ASP A 2 -7.62 -6.06 21.90
N GLY A 3 -7.01 -5.80 20.74
CA GLY A 3 -6.76 -6.83 19.74
C GLY A 3 -5.67 -7.78 20.20
N CYS A 4 -5.89 -9.10 20.08
CA CYS A 4 -4.92 -10.11 20.50
C CYS A 4 -3.60 -10.05 19.72
N MET A 5 -3.65 -9.63 18.45
CA MET A 5 -2.48 -9.49 17.59
C MET A 5 -2.57 -8.16 16.81
N PRO A 6 -1.97 -7.07 17.31
CA PRO A 6 -2.15 -5.74 16.71
C PRO A 6 -1.86 -5.70 15.22
N VAL A 7 -0.82 -6.40 14.73
CA VAL A 7 -0.41 -6.41 13.33
C VAL A 7 -1.48 -6.97 12.36
N THR A 8 -2.46 -7.75 12.81
CA THR A 8 -3.46 -8.33 11.91
C THR A 8 -4.53 -7.34 11.46
N TRP A 9 -4.51 -6.10 11.96
CA TRP A 9 -5.44 -5.04 11.54
C TRP A 9 -5.46 -4.88 10.00
N PHE A 10 -4.31 -4.98 9.34
CA PHE A 10 -4.21 -4.85 7.89
C PHE A 10 -4.91 -6.00 7.15
N LEU A 11 -4.78 -7.22 7.67
CA LEU A 11 -5.46 -8.39 7.09
C LEU A 11 -6.98 -8.27 7.24
N ALA A 12 -7.45 -7.79 8.39
CA ALA A 12 -8.88 -7.55 8.62
C ALA A 12 -9.44 -6.51 7.65
N VAL A 13 -8.72 -5.40 7.44
CA VAL A 13 -9.12 -4.36 6.47
C VAL A 13 -9.11 -4.90 5.04
N ASN A 14 -8.09 -5.67 4.64
CA ASN A 14 -8.05 -6.27 3.31
C ASN A 14 -9.20 -7.24 3.07
N MET A 15 -9.60 -8.03 4.07
CA MET A 15 -10.75 -8.93 3.94
C MET A 15 -12.06 -8.15 3.75
N GLN A 16 -12.24 -7.06 4.49
CA GLN A 16 -13.39 -6.17 4.31
C GLN A 16 -13.43 -5.57 2.90
N PHE A 17 -12.29 -5.09 2.40
CA PHE A 17 -12.19 -4.60 1.02
C PHE A 17 -12.42 -5.71 -0.01
N HIS A 18 -11.94 -6.93 0.26
CA HIS A 18 -12.16 -8.07 -0.61
C HIS A 18 -13.66 -8.35 -0.83
N TRP A 19 -14.48 -8.27 0.22
CA TRP A 19 -15.93 -8.42 0.13
C TRP A 19 -16.62 -7.28 -0.63
N ILE A 20 -16.06 -6.08 -0.61
CA ILE A 20 -16.58 -4.93 -1.36
C ILE A 20 -16.20 -5.01 -2.85
N THR A 21 -15.05 -5.60 -3.19
CA THR A 21 -14.57 -5.75 -4.58
C THR A 21 -15.61 -6.26 -5.58
N PRO A 22 -16.30 -7.40 -5.36
CA PRO A 22 -17.20 -7.96 -6.36
C PRO A 22 -18.40 -7.03 -6.63
N LEU A 23 -18.90 -6.35 -5.59
CA LEU A 23 -19.99 -5.37 -5.73
C LEU A 23 -19.52 -4.17 -6.56
N PHE A 24 -18.33 -3.66 -6.28
CA PHE A 24 -17.74 -2.59 -7.07
C PHE A 24 -17.55 -2.99 -8.55
N LEU A 25 -16.99 -4.18 -8.81
CA LEU A 25 -16.76 -4.66 -10.17
C LEU A 25 -18.08 -4.86 -10.94
N LEU A 26 -19.15 -5.30 -10.28
CA LEU A 26 -20.48 -5.43 -10.88
C LEU A 26 -21.05 -4.06 -11.29
N ILE A 27 -20.91 -3.06 -10.43
CA ILE A 27 -21.34 -1.68 -10.72
C ILE A 27 -20.60 -1.12 -11.94
N VAL A 28 -19.28 -1.31 -11.97
CA VAL A 28 -18.43 -0.78 -13.06
C VAL A 28 -18.74 -1.49 -14.37
N SER A 29 -18.92 -2.82 -14.36
CA SER A 29 -19.23 -3.60 -15.56
C SER A 29 -20.60 -3.26 -16.14
N TRP A 30 -21.56 -2.84 -15.31
CA TRP A 30 -22.85 -2.38 -15.80
C TRP A 30 -22.76 -0.98 -16.42
N LYS A 31 -22.15 -0.02 -15.71
CA LYS A 31 -21.95 1.36 -16.19
C LYS A 31 -20.63 1.93 -15.67
N TRP A 32 -19.66 2.11 -16.58
CA TRP A 32 -18.33 2.62 -16.25
C TRP A 32 -18.35 3.99 -15.52
N LEU A 33 -19.25 4.91 -15.90
CA LEU A 33 -19.43 6.20 -15.23
C LEU A 33 -19.88 6.06 -13.77
N LEU A 34 -20.74 5.08 -13.49
CA LEU A 34 -21.22 4.80 -12.14
C LEU A 34 -20.07 4.26 -11.27
N GLY A 35 -19.23 3.40 -11.84
CA GLY A 35 -18.01 2.91 -11.20
C GLY A 35 -17.05 4.04 -10.80
N ILE A 36 -16.79 4.99 -11.71
CA ILE A 36 -15.96 6.17 -11.42
C ILE A 36 -16.57 6.99 -10.29
N LEU A 37 -17.88 7.21 -10.32
CA LEU A 37 -18.59 7.96 -9.28
C LEU A 37 -18.46 7.28 -7.91
N VAL A 38 -18.56 5.95 -7.83
CA VAL A 38 -18.34 5.20 -6.59
C VAL A 38 -16.89 5.32 -6.10
N SER A 39 -15.90 5.23 -6.99
CA SER A 39 -14.49 5.45 -6.62
C SER A 39 -14.26 6.84 -6.05
N ILE A 40 -14.85 7.88 -6.66
CA ILE A 40 -14.76 9.26 -6.18
C ILE A 40 -15.40 9.38 -4.79
N ILE A 41 -16.56 8.75 -4.56
CA ILE A 41 -17.20 8.73 -3.24
C ILE A 41 -16.30 8.08 -2.20
N PHE A 42 -15.68 6.94 -2.49
CA PHE A 42 -14.74 6.30 -1.55
C PHE A 42 -13.54 7.20 -1.23
N ILE A 43 -12.98 7.88 -2.21
CA ILE A 43 -11.88 8.83 -2.00
C ILE A 43 -12.33 10.02 -1.14
N ILE A 44 -13.53 10.55 -1.39
CA ILE A 44 -14.08 11.67 -0.59
C ILE A 44 -14.32 11.22 0.86
N VAL A 45 -14.90 10.03 1.07
CA VAL A 45 -15.12 9.47 2.41
C VAL A 45 -13.79 9.33 3.17
N ASP A 46 -12.75 8.85 2.51
CA ASP A 46 -11.40 8.73 3.07
C ASP A 46 -10.84 10.07 3.54
N ILE A 47 -10.87 11.08 2.65
CA ILE A 47 -10.33 12.41 2.92
C ILE A 47 -11.12 13.11 4.02
N VAL A 48 -12.45 13.10 3.92
CA VAL A 48 -13.34 13.79 4.86
C VAL A 48 -13.26 13.15 6.25
N THR A 49 -13.39 11.83 6.35
CA THR A 49 -13.36 11.16 7.66
C THR A 49 -12.01 11.33 8.33
N THR A 50 -10.91 11.17 7.59
CA THR A 50 -9.55 11.38 8.11
C THR A 50 -9.36 12.83 8.56
N SER A 51 -9.81 13.82 7.78
CA SER A 51 -9.66 15.25 8.09
C SER A 51 -10.43 15.63 9.37
N VAL A 52 -11.68 15.18 9.48
CA VAL A 52 -12.54 15.45 10.64
C VAL A 52 -11.94 14.85 11.92
N ILE A 53 -11.49 13.58 11.87
CA ILE A 53 -10.96 12.90 13.05
C ILE A 53 -9.64 13.54 13.50
N VAL A 54 -8.72 13.80 12.56
CA VAL A 54 -7.43 14.43 12.87
C VAL A 54 -7.64 15.84 13.44
N SER A 55 -8.57 16.62 12.87
CA SER A 55 -8.86 17.97 13.32
C SER A 55 -9.48 17.99 14.73
N LYS A 56 -10.47 17.11 14.98
CA LYS A 56 -11.19 17.05 16.26
C LYS A 56 -10.31 16.58 17.42
N ASN A 57 -9.45 15.59 17.17
CA ASN A 57 -8.65 14.95 18.21
C ASN A 57 -7.22 15.52 18.33
N ASN A 58 -6.88 16.57 17.56
CA ASN A 58 -5.55 17.22 17.54
C ASN A 58 -4.39 16.23 17.29
N TYR A 59 -4.56 15.30 16.34
CA TYR A 59 -3.52 14.33 15.97
C TYR A 59 -2.44 14.95 15.05
N ASP A 60 -1.77 15.98 15.54
CA ASP A 60 -0.85 16.82 14.75
C ASP A 60 0.40 16.07 14.26
N HIS A 61 0.75 14.93 14.86
CA HIS A 61 1.96 14.17 14.54
C HIS A 61 1.67 12.76 13.96
N GLY A 62 0.43 12.54 13.48
CA GLY A 62 0.01 11.24 12.96
C GLY A 62 0.23 10.11 13.97
N LEU A 63 0.91 9.03 13.56
CA LEU A 63 1.19 7.88 14.44
C LEU A 63 2.09 8.23 15.64
N LEU A 64 2.95 9.23 15.50
CA LEU A 64 3.78 9.69 16.62
C LEU A 64 2.98 10.45 17.67
N SER A 65 1.77 10.95 17.35
CA SER A 65 0.90 11.63 18.32
C SER A 65 0.60 10.72 19.52
N ASP A 66 0.49 9.41 19.28
CA ASP A 66 0.24 8.43 20.35
C ASP A 66 1.46 8.35 21.30
N LEU A 67 2.68 8.33 20.75
CA LEU A 67 3.92 8.35 21.53
C LEU A 67 4.12 9.66 22.31
N TYR A 68 3.84 10.81 21.69
CA TYR A 68 3.93 12.12 22.35
C TYR A 68 2.92 12.28 23.50
N SER A 69 1.80 11.57 23.45
CA SER A 69 0.76 11.62 24.49
C SER A 69 1.04 10.72 25.71
N ASN A 70 2.27 10.17 25.84
CA ASN A 70 2.63 9.14 26.83
C ASN A 70 1.71 7.92 26.82
N ARG A 71 1.08 7.64 25.67
CA ARG A 71 0.34 6.40 25.46
C ARG A 71 1.33 5.42 24.83
N SER A 72 1.49 4.26 25.45
CA SER A 72 2.24 3.21 24.75
C SER A 72 1.47 2.85 23.48
N LEU A 73 2.18 2.63 22.37
CA LEU A 73 1.58 2.28 21.07
C LEU A 73 0.66 1.06 21.14
N PHE A 74 0.77 0.25 22.20
CA PHE A 74 0.14 -1.07 22.31
C PHE A 74 -0.68 -1.31 23.59
N SER A 75 -0.57 -0.49 24.65
CA SER A 75 -1.24 -0.76 25.95
C SER A 75 -2.52 0.04 26.20
N ASN A 76 -2.83 1.07 25.40
CA ASN A 76 -4.07 1.85 25.51
C ASN A 76 -4.69 2.06 24.14
N MET A 77 -5.15 0.97 23.51
CA MET A 77 -5.77 0.97 22.18
C MET A 77 -7.18 1.60 22.14
N THR A 78 -7.67 2.16 23.24
CA THR A 78 -9.04 2.72 23.31
C THR A 78 -9.12 4.12 22.70
N ASN A 79 -8.10 4.95 22.87
CA ASN A 79 -8.07 6.33 22.40
C ASN A 79 -6.69 6.62 21.78
N GLY A 80 -6.63 6.98 20.50
CA GLY A 80 -5.36 7.30 19.83
C GLY A 80 -5.47 7.29 18.31
N TYR A 81 -4.51 7.90 17.63
CA TYR A 81 -4.44 7.95 16.17
C TYR A 81 -4.43 6.56 15.55
N LEU A 82 -3.75 5.60 16.19
CA LEU A 82 -3.74 4.22 15.74
C LEU A 82 -5.16 3.64 15.63
N ASN A 83 -5.98 3.78 16.68
CA ASN A 83 -7.33 3.22 16.72
C ASN A 83 -8.34 4.06 15.92
N ASP A 84 -8.21 5.38 15.94
CA ASP A 84 -9.21 6.29 15.40
C ASP A 84 -9.06 6.51 13.89
N VAL A 85 -7.83 6.46 13.38
CA VAL A 85 -7.52 6.74 11.97
C VAL A 85 -6.78 5.56 11.34
N TYR A 86 -5.71 5.08 11.97
CA TYR A 86 -4.77 4.19 11.29
C TYR A 86 -5.32 2.80 11.02
N VAL A 87 -6.16 2.22 11.89
CA VAL A 87 -6.73 0.87 11.67
C VAL A 87 -8.13 0.90 11.07
N LYS A 88 -8.73 2.08 10.90
CA LYS A 88 -10.09 2.21 10.40
C LYS A 88 -10.17 2.06 8.88
N PRO A 89 -11.07 1.21 8.35
CA PRO A 89 -11.14 0.95 6.91
C PRO A 89 -11.60 2.17 6.10
N TRP A 90 -12.51 2.99 6.64
CA TRP A 90 -13.01 4.20 5.97
C TRP A 90 -11.95 5.31 5.83
N CYS A 91 -10.91 5.31 6.65
CA CYS A 91 -9.75 6.23 6.54
C CYS A 91 -8.61 5.65 5.69
N ARG A 92 -8.84 4.52 5.03
CA ARG A 92 -7.87 3.80 4.17
C ARG A 92 -8.43 3.31 2.84
N ILE A 93 -9.66 3.65 2.50
CA ILE A 93 -10.31 3.11 1.31
C ILE A 93 -9.81 3.81 0.03
N ALA A 94 -9.23 5.01 0.10
CA ALA A 94 -8.80 5.75 -1.09
C ALA A 94 -7.72 5.02 -1.92
N PRO A 95 -6.59 4.54 -1.36
CA PRO A 95 -5.60 3.77 -2.13
C PRO A 95 -6.19 2.53 -2.78
N TYR A 96 -7.14 1.87 -2.10
CA TYR A 96 -7.83 0.70 -2.61
C TYR A 96 -8.73 1.05 -3.81
N ALA A 97 -9.50 2.12 -3.71
CA ALA A 97 -10.35 2.61 -4.81
C ALA A 97 -9.54 3.01 -6.04
N VAL A 98 -8.40 3.68 -5.86
CA VAL A 98 -7.47 4.04 -6.96
C VAL A 98 -6.92 2.79 -7.65
N GLY A 99 -6.40 1.84 -6.87
CA GLY A 99 -5.85 0.60 -7.39
C GLY A 99 -6.89 -0.24 -8.13
N LEU A 100 -8.11 -0.36 -7.58
CA LEU A 100 -9.20 -1.11 -8.20
C LEU A 100 -9.67 -0.47 -9.52
N SER A 101 -9.76 0.86 -9.55
CA SER A 101 -10.13 1.59 -10.77
C SER A 101 -9.11 1.37 -11.89
N ILE A 102 -7.81 1.42 -11.57
CA ILE A 102 -6.74 1.23 -12.54
C ILE A 102 -6.63 -0.23 -12.97
N GLY A 103 -6.82 -1.17 -12.05
CA GLY A 103 -6.92 -2.59 -12.35
C GLY A 103 -8.06 -2.89 -13.35
N TYR A 104 -9.22 -2.25 -13.18
CA TYR A 104 -10.33 -2.39 -14.14
C TYR A 104 -9.99 -1.80 -15.52
N ILE A 105 -9.34 -0.62 -15.57
CA ILE A 105 -8.88 -0.03 -16.83
C ILE A 105 -7.94 -0.99 -17.56
N PHE A 106 -6.99 -1.62 -16.85
CA PHE A 106 -6.12 -2.63 -17.45
C PHE A 106 -6.86 -3.87 -17.92
N TYR A 107 -7.87 -4.32 -17.19
CA TYR A 107 -8.71 -5.43 -17.61
C TYR A 107 -9.45 -5.12 -18.91
N GLU A 108 -10.07 -3.95 -19.03
CA GLU A 108 -10.75 -3.50 -20.26
C GLU A 108 -9.77 -3.40 -21.45
N VAL A 109 -8.59 -2.80 -21.23
CA VAL A 109 -7.56 -2.72 -22.25
C VAL A 109 -7.09 -4.12 -22.66
N TYR A 110 -6.91 -5.03 -21.70
CA TYR A 110 -6.55 -6.41 -21.98
C TYR A 110 -7.60 -7.11 -22.82
N GLN A 111 -8.87 -7.04 -22.40
CA GLN A 111 -9.95 -7.77 -23.04
C GLN A 111 -10.17 -7.29 -24.48
N ARG A 112 -10.06 -5.98 -24.73
CA ARG A 112 -10.05 -5.42 -26.09
C ARG A 112 -8.81 -5.82 -26.88
N SER A 113 -7.69 -6.07 -26.20
CA SER A 113 -6.45 -6.52 -26.81
C SER A 113 -6.42 -7.99 -27.18
N ASN A 114 -7.36 -8.85 -26.77
CA ASN A 114 -7.32 -10.30 -27.08
C ASN A 114 -7.23 -10.66 -28.59
N LEU A 115 -7.38 -9.68 -29.49
CA LEU A 115 -7.14 -9.80 -30.93
C LEU A 115 -5.67 -9.52 -31.36
N LEU A 116 -4.81 -9.04 -30.46
CA LEU A 116 -3.45 -8.53 -30.72
C LEU A 116 -2.52 -8.83 -29.53
N PRO A 117 -1.24 -9.20 -29.75
CA PRO A 117 -0.29 -9.37 -28.64
C PRO A 117 -0.16 -8.06 -27.83
N TRP A 118 -0.07 -8.15 -26.50
CA TRP A 118 0.04 -7.01 -25.57
C TRP A 118 1.08 -5.97 -25.99
N ASP A 119 2.23 -6.44 -26.46
CA ASP A 119 3.34 -5.61 -26.96
C ASP A 119 2.98 -4.80 -28.20
N SER A 120 1.95 -5.19 -28.94
CA SER A 120 1.46 -4.48 -30.12
C SER A 120 0.36 -3.48 -29.77
N VAL A 121 -0.51 -3.78 -28.79
CA VAL A 121 -1.55 -2.85 -28.33
C VAL A 121 -0.95 -1.62 -27.68
N MET A 122 0.03 -1.81 -26.79
CA MET A 122 0.72 -0.68 -26.14
C MET A 122 1.60 0.10 -27.14
N ARG A 123 2.20 -0.58 -28.11
CA ARG A 123 3.02 0.06 -29.16
C ARG A 123 2.16 0.84 -30.17
N ARG A 124 0.90 0.45 -30.38
CA ARG A 124 -0.05 1.15 -31.28
C ARG A 124 -0.59 2.44 -30.68
N THR A 125 -0.78 2.51 -29.36
CA THR A 125 -1.00 3.78 -28.63
C THR A 125 0.24 4.69 -28.59
N THR A 126 1.38 4.20 -29.06
CA THR A 126 2.71 4.83 -28.98
C THR A 126 3.23 5.28 -30.35
N ILE A 127 2.35 5.55 -31.33
CA ILE A 127 2.79 6.01 -32.64
C ILE A 127 3.20 7.50 -32.59
N HIS A 128 4.51 7.70 -32.44
CA HIS A 128 5.36 8.67 -33.12
C HIS A 128 4.96 10.15 -33.14
N SER A 129 4.66 10.74 -31.98
CA SER A 129 4.65 12.21 -31.84
C SER A 129 5.59 12.67 -30.74
N ARG A 130 6.38 13.74 -31.01
CA ARG A 130 7.27 14.40 -30.03
C ARG A 130 6.52 14.82 -28.76
N SER A 131 5.20 15.02 -28.85
CA SER A 131 4.29 15.26 -27.72
C SER A 131 4.26 14.12 -26.69
N TYR A 132 4.38 12.86 -27.13
CA TYR A 132 4.28 11.69 -26.24
C TYR A 132 5.49 11.57 -25.30
N TYR A 133 6.68 11.94 -25.79
CA TYR A 133 7.90 11.97 -24.97
C TYR A 133 7.78 12.97 -23.82
N PHE A 134 7.24 14.17 -24.08
CA PHE A 134 6.99 15.18 -23.05
C PHE A 134 5.96 14.72 -22.03
N LYS A 135 4.87 14.07 -22.46
CA LYS A 135 3.86 13.52 -21.54
C LYS A 135 4.45 12.46 -20.61
N ARG A 136 5.35 11.60 -21.10
CA ARG A 136 6.03 10.58 -20.29
C ARG A 136 6.95 11.20 -19.24
N ILE A 137 7.80 12.14 -19.64
CA ILE A 137 8.66 12.85 -18.68
C ILE A 137 7.81 13.54 -17.62
N PHE A 138 6.71 14.17 -18.04
CA PHE A 138 5.78 14.81 -17.11
C PHE A 138 5.18 13.80 -16.11
N ILE A 139 4.75 12.62 -16.55
CA ILE A 139 4.22 11.56 -15.67
C ILE A 139 5.28 11.11 -14.67
N TRP A 140 6.52 10.90 -15.10
CA TRP A 140 7.62 10.49 -14.21
C TRP A 140 7.98 11.57 -13.19
N ILE A 141 8.13 12.82 -13.64
CA ILE A 141 8.40 13.94 -12.74
C ILE A 141 7.24 14.06 -11.75
N PHE A 142 6.00 14.05 -12.22
CA PHE A 142 4.81 14.13 -11.38
C PHE A 142 4.76 13.02 -10.34
N ALA A 143 4.98 11.76 -10.75
CA ALA A 143 5.00 10.61 -9.84
C ALA A 143 6.11 10.74 -8.78
N LEU A 144 7.33 11.05 -9.20
CA LEU A 144 8.47 11.19 -8.29
C LEU A 144 8.30 12.40 -7.35
N THR A 145 7.74 13.51 -7.82
CA THR A 145 7.44 14.67 -7.00
C THR A 145 6.40 14.33 -5.93
N ILE A 146 5.32 13.64 -6.29
CA ILE A 146 4.29 13.23 -5.32
C ILE A 146 4.85 12.23 -4.30
N LEU A 147 5.58 11.21 -4.76
CA LEU A 147 6.18 10.22 -3.86
C LEU A 147 7.20 10.86 -2.92
N SER A 148 8.03 11.77 -3.42
CA SER A 148 8.98 12.55 -2.62
C SER A 148 8.26 13.43 -1.60
N LEU A 149 7.20 14.14 -2.00
CA LEU A 149 6.37 14.93 -1.08
C LEU A 149 5.79 14.06 0.02
N CYS A 150 5.30 12.86 -0.29
CA CYS A 150 4.73 11.93 0.68
C CYS A 150 5.79 11.38 1.66
N LEU A 151 7.05 11.23 1.23
CA LEU A 151 8.14 10.73 2.08
C LEU A 151 8.74 11.83 2.96
N PHE A 152 9.02 12.98 2.38
CA PHE A 152 9.76 14.07 3.05
C PHE A 152 8.86 15.19 3.56
N GLY A 153 7.54 15.11 3.36
CA GLY A 153 6.61 16.17 3.74
C GLY A 153 6.66 16.52 5.23
N THR A 154 6.90 15.54 6.11
CA THR A 154 7.03 15.75 7.57
C THR A 154 8.45 16.10 8.01
N TYR A 155 9.43 16.21 7.10
CA TYR A 155 10.82 16.46 7.48
C TYR A 155 11.01 17.76 8.26
N GLY A 156 10.23 18.81 7.92
CA GLY A 156 10.25 20.10 8.62
C GLY A 156 9.96 20.01 10.12
N ASP A 157 9.13 19.04 10.54
CA ASP A 157 8.83 18.82 11.95
C ASP A 157 10.05 18.34 12.75
N TYR A 158 11.07 17.78 12.09
CA TYR A 158 12.31 17.31 12.72
C TYR A 158 13.48 18.28 12.56
N SER A 159 13.45 19.18 11.57
CA SER A 159 14.53 20.13 11.28
C SER A 159 14.35 21.51 11.93
N GLY A 160 13.35 21.66 12.81
CA GLY A 160 13.08 22.92 13.53
C GLY A 160 12.15 23.89 12.82
N HIS A 161 11.60 23.51 11.66
CA HIS A 161 10.61 24.29 10.90
C HIS A 161 9.29 23.52 10.80
N PRO A 162 8.53 23.42 11.91
CA PRO A 162 7.34 22.60 11.95
C PRO A 162 6.28 23.09 10.97
N LEU A 163 5.60 22.14 10.35
CA LEU A 163 4.46 22.45 9.49
C LEU A 163 3.36 23.12 10.29
N THR A 164 2.69 24.09 9.67
CA THR A 164 1.46 24.66 10.25
C THR A 164 0.41 23.56 10.42
N ARG A 165 -0.45 23.68 11.43
CA ARG A 165 -1.50 22.68 11.71
C ARG A 165 -2.37 22.36 10.48
N ARG A 166 -2.73 23.38 9.69
CA ARG A 166 -3.49 23.20 8.44
C ARG A 166 -2.73 22.32 7.44
N ASN A 167 -1.44 22.59 7.23
CA ASN A 167 -0.61 21.82 6.31
C ASN A 167 -0.41 20.38 6.79
N ARG A 168 -0.31 20.16 8.11
CA ARG A 168 -0.24 18.81 8.70
C ARG A 168 -1.51 18.01 8.45
N ILE A 169 -2.69 18.59 8.67
CA ILE A 169 -3.97 17.90 8.42
C ILE A 169 -4.08 17.54 6.92
N VAL A 170 -3.75 18.47 6.04
CA VAL A 170 -3.73 18.23 4.58
C VAL A 170 -2.75 17.12 4.22
N PHE A 171 -1.56 17.12 4.81
CA PHE A 171 -0.57 16.07 4.58
C PHE A 171 -1.05 14.70 5.08
N LEU A 172 -1.57 14.61 6.31
CA LEU A 172 -2.03 13.35 6.91
C LEU A 172 -3.22 12.74 6.16
N THR A 173 -4.06 13.59 5.55
CA THR A 173 -5.23 13.16 4.77
C THR A 173 -4.86 12.77 3.34
N LEU A 174 -4.06 13.59 2.65
CA LEU A 174 -3.77 13.37 1.23
C LEU A 174 -2.56 12.47 0.97
N SER A 175 -1.63 12.30 1.90
CA SER A 175 -0.40 11.53 1.67
C SER A 175 -0.65 10.09 1.21
N ARG A 176 -1.64 9.40 1.79
CA ARG A 176 -1.99 8.03 1.39
C ARG A 176 -2.54 7.97 -0.04
N PHE A 177 -3.47 8.88 -0.35
CA PHE A 177 -4.05 9.00 -1.68
C PHE A 177 -3.00 9.40 -2.72
N GLY A 178 -2.18 10.41 -2.42
CA GLY A 178 -1.07 10.86 -3.26
C GLY A 178 -0.07 9.73 -3.53
N TRP A 179 0.34 9.00 -2.49
CA TRP A 179 1.21 7.83 -2.63
C TRP A 179 0.63 6.80 -3.61
N SER A 180 -0.68 6.51 -3.50
CA SER A 180 -1.36 5.57 -4.40
C SER A 180 -1.36 6.05 -5.86
N ILE A 181 -1.61 7.33 -6.11
CA ILE A 181 -1.54 7.92 -7.45
C ILE A 181 -0.13 7.84 -8.02
N GLY A 182 0.88 8.21 -7.23
CA GLY A 182 2.28 8.18 -7.64
C GLY A 182 2.73 6.77 -8.04
N LEU A 183 2.39 5.76 -7.23
CA LEU A 183 2.68 4.37 -7.57
C LEU A 183 1.92 3.92 -8.82
N CYS A 184 0.65 4.27 -8.93
CA CYS A 184 -0.17 3.88 -10.06
C CYS A 184 0.33 4.48 -11.38
N ALA A 185 0.82 5.72 -11.37
CA ALA A 185 1.45 6.34 -12.54
C ALA A 185 2.69 5.54 -13.01
N ILE A 186 3.54 5.11 -12.08
CA ILE A 186 4.70 4.25 -12.38
C ILE A 186 4.24 2.90 -12.94
N ILE A 187 3.21 2.29 -12.34
CA ILE A 187 2.65 1.01 -12.79
C ILE A 187 2.14 1.13 -14.24
N ILE A 188 1.36 2.16 -14.56
CA ILE A 188 0.85 2.41 -15.91
C ILE A 188 2.00 2.53 -16.91
N ASP A 189 3.05 3.27 -16.58
CA ASP A 189 4.21 3.42 -17.46
C ASP A 189 5.00 2.10 -17.62
N CYS A 190 5.12 1.30 -16.55
CA CYS A 190 5.74 -0.03 -16.61
C CYS A 190 4.94 -0.97 -17.53
N PHE A 191 3.61 -1.02 -17.37
CA PHE A 191 2.73 -1.84 -18.20
C PHE A 191 2.64 -1.36 -19.65
N ALA A 192 2.80 -0.06 -19.91
CA ALA A 192 2.87 0.49 -21.25
C ALA A 192 4.21 0.16 -21.98
N GLY A 193 5.14 -0.53 -21.32
CA GLY A 193 6.47 -0.83 -21.89
C GLY A 193 7.44 0.35 -21.85
N HIS A 194 7.14 1.36 -21.02
CA HIS A 194 7.88 2.62 -20.94
C HIS A 194 8.61 2.85 -19.62
N GLY A 195 8.50 1.91 -18.69
CA GLY A 195 9.11 2.00 -17.36
C GLY A 195 10.65 1.93 -17.35
N GLY A 196 11.31 1.71 -18.48
CA GLY A 196 12.77 1.77 -18.62
C GLY A 196 13.51 0.96 -17.56
N ILE A 197 14.30 1.65 -16.72
CA ILE A 197 15.08 1.05 -15.62
C ILE A 197 14.17 0.41 -14.57
N ALA A 198 13.07 1.07 -14.20
CA ALA A 198 12.16 0.57 -13.17
C ALA A 198 11.52 -0.75 -13.61
N ASN A 199 11.08 -0.85 -14.87
CA ASN A 199 10.54 -2.11 -15.39
C ASN A 199 11.61 -3.21 -15.39
N ARG A 200 12.84 -2.91 -15.84
CA ARG A 200 13.95 -3.88 -15.87
C ARG A 200 14.31 -4.40 -14.47
N LEU A 201 14.26 -3.55 -13.46
CA LEU A 201 14.56 -3.92 -12.07
C LEU A 201 13.40 -4.73 -11.46
N LEU A 202 12.17 -4.26 -11.61
CA LEU A 202 10.99 -4.91 -11.03
C LEU A 202 10.64 -6.23 -11.70
N SER A 203 11.01 -6.42 -12.98
CA SER A 203 10.79 -7.66 -13.71
C SER A 203 11.85 -8.74 -13.43
N GLN A 204 12.84 -8.50 -12.57
CA GLN A 204 13.85 -9.51 -12.26
C GLN A 204 13.25 -10.68 -11.47
N SER A 205 13.73 -11.90 -11.75
CA SER A 205 13.26 -13.13 -11.13
C SER A 205 13.44 -13.16 -9.61
N CYS A 206 14.42 -12.43 -9.08
CA CYS A 206 14.63 -12.27 -7.63
C CYS A 206 13.42 -11.58 -6.97
N PHE A 207 12.99 -10.43 -7.52
CA PHE A 207 11.83 -9.70 -6.99
C PHE A 207 10.54 -10.49 -7.14
N TYR A 208 10.40 -11.29 -8.19
CA TYR A 208 9.26 -12.20 -8.33
C TYR A 208 9.21 -13.28 -7.24
N LYS A 209 10.35 -13.84 -6.83
CA LYS A 209 10.40 -14.80 -5.71
C LYS A 209 10.14 -14.11 -4.38
N LEU A 210 10.73 -12.93 -4.18
CA LEU A 210 10.59 -12.16 -2.96
C LEU A 210 9.15 -11.67 -2.76
N SER A 211 8.45 -11.30 -3.84
CA SER A 211 7.07 -10.85 -3.78
C SER A 211 6.13 -11.89 -3.18
N LYS A 212 6.36 -13.18 -3.44
CA LYS A 212 5.60 -14.29 -2.83
C LYS A 212 5.79 -14.37 -1.31
N LEU A 213 6.94 -13.95 -0.79
CA LEU A 213 7.26 -13.96 0.63
C LEU A 213 6.84 -12.69 1.38
N THR A 214 6.35 -11.66 0.67
CA THR A 214 6.03 -10.36 1.28
C THR A 214 4.94 -10.45 2.34
N TYR A 215 3.96 -11.35 2.17
CA TYR A 215 2.90 -11.57 3.16
C TYR A 215 3.46 -12.12 4.48
N GLY A 216 4.23 -13.21 4.43
CA GLY A 216 4.90 -13.74 5.63
C GLY A 216 5.90 -12.74 6.22
N ALA A 217 6.61 -11.97 5.38
CA ALA A 217 7.57 -10.98 5.83
C ALA A 217 6.86 -9.84 6.59
N TYR A 218 5.67 -9.41 6.14
CA TYR A 218 4.85 -8.43 6.85
C TYR A 218 4.48 -8.89 8.26
N LEU A 219 4.04 -10.15 8.43
CA LEU A 219 3.67 -10.71 9.72
C LEU A 219 4.86 -10.81 10.67
N TRP A 220 5.98 -11.36 10.19
CA TRP A 220 7.19 -11.52 11.00
C TRP A 220 7.86 -10.20 11.33
N HIS A 221 7.80 -9.20 10.45
CA HIS A 221 8.50 -7.95 10.63
C HIS A 221 8.10 -7.22 11.92
N SER A 222 6.81 -7.14 12.18
CA SER A 222 6.32 -6.50 13.40
C SER A 222 6.71 -7.29 14.65
N LEU A 223 6.72 -8.63 14.58
CA LEU A 223 7.15 -9.50 15.68
C LEU A 223 8.65 -9.37 15.97
N VAL A 224 9.48 -9.38 14.93
CA VAL A 224 10.93 -9.20 15.04
C VAL A 224 11.28 -7.88 15.71
N ILE A 225 10.62 -6.78 15.29
CA ILE A 225 10.77 -5.47 15.92
C ILE A 225 10.35 -5.56 17.39
N PHE A 226 9.16 -6.09 17.67
CA PHE A 226 8.62 -6.14 19.03
C PHE A 226 9.51 -6.93 20.00
N VAL A 227 9.96 -8.12 19.61
CA VAL A 227 10.87 -8.96 20.41
C VAL A 227 12.20 -8.23 20.67
N ASN A 228 12.73 -7.55 19.65
CA ASN A 228 13.98 -6.80 19.82
C ASN A 228 13.83 -5.59 20.75
N TYR A 229 12.70 -4.88 20.70
CA TYR A 229 12.45 -3.76 21.60
C TYR A 229 12.15 -4.20 23.03
N LEU A 230 11.38 -5.28 23.23
CA LEU A 230 11.11 -5.80 24.58
C LEU A 230 12.34 -6.43 25.24
N GLY A 231 13.25 -7.01 24.45
CA GLY A 231 14.50 -7.58 24.96
C GLY A 231 15.58 -6.55 25.29
N ARG A 232 15.34 -5.26 25.10
CA ARG A 232 16.31 -4.19 25.39
C ARG A 232 16.04 -3.57 26.76
N GLU A 233 17.07 -3.56 27.59
CA GLU A 233 17.04 -2.91 28.92
C GLU A 233 17.35 -1.41 28.84
N GLN A 234 18.00 -0.96 27.77
CA GLN A 234 18.38 0.43 27.56
C GLN A 234 17.80 1.01 26.26
N PRO A 235 17.43 2.31 26.25
CA PRO A 235 16.97 2.97 25.04
C PRO A 235 18.09 3.08 24.00
N THR A 236 17.74 2.88 22.74
CA THR A 236 18.71 3.01 21.64
C THR A 236 19.00 4.46 21.30
N HIS A 237 20.28 4.78 21.13
CA HIS A 237 20.69 6.07 20.56
C HIS A 237 20.12 6.26 19.15
N TYR A 238 19.48 7.40 18.95
CA TYR A 238 18.92 7.81 17.66
C TYR A 238 20.04 8.35 16.77
N THR A 239 20.69 7.44 16.03
CA THR A 239 21.70 7.78 15.03
C THR A 239 21.34 7.17 13.69
N ILE A 240 21.69 7.86 12.59
CA ILE A 240 21.39 7.39 11.22
C ILE A 240 21.98 5.99 11.00
N THR A 241 23.20 5.77 11.46
CA THR A 241 23.90 4.48 11.36
C THR A 241 23.14 3.35 12.07
N ASN A 242 22.66 3.61 13.29
CA ASN A 242 21.92 2.61 14.06
C ASN A 242 20.55 2.32 13.42
N ILE A 243 19.85 3.35 12.92
CA ILE A 243 18.58 3.17 12.20
C ILE A 243 18.78 2.33 10.94
N PHE A 244 19.83 2.62 10.17
CA PHE A 244 20.13 1.89 8.93
C PHE A 244 20.52 0.43 9.22
N TYR A 245 21.33 0.18 10.24
CA TYR A 245 21.68 -1.17 10.68
C TYR A 245 20.43 -1.96 11.11
N ASN A 246 19.60 -1.39 11.99
CA ASN A 246 18.37 -2.03 12.45
C ASN A 246 17.42 -2.30 11.27
N PHE A 247 17.29 -1.37 10.31
CA PHE A 247 16.47 -1.56 9.11
C PHE A 247 16.90 -2.79 8.30
N ILE A 248 18.19 -2.93 8.02
CA ILE A 248 18.73 -4.09 7.28
C ILE A 248 18.50 -5.38 8.08
N CYS A 249 18.86 -5.39 9.36
CA CYS A 249 18.73 -6.56 10.21
C CYS A 249 17.28 -7.04 10.32
N TYR A 250 16.34 -6.14 10.62
CA TYR A 250 14.93 -6.50 10.72
C TYR A 250 14.38 -6.97 9.38
N THR A 251 14.73 -6.32 8.27
CA THR A 251 14.26 -6.72 6.94
C THR A 251 14.75 -8.12 6.57
N ILE A 252 16.05 -8.39 6.69
CA ILE A 252 16.64 -9.70 6.36
C ILE A 252 16.03 -10.79 7.24
N LEU A 253 15.98 -10.58 8.56
CA LEU A 253 15.46 -11.57 9.49
C LEU A 253 13.97 -11.88 9.21
N SER A 254 13.19 -10.85 8.86
CA SER A 254 11.78 -11.03 8.51
C SER A 254 11.59 -11.89 7.26
N TYR A 255 12.43 -11.69 6.22
CA TYR A 255 12.37 -12.52 5.01
C TYR A 255 12.86 -13.95 5.24
N ILE A 256 13.87 -14.16 6.09
CA ILE A 256 14.34 -15.51 6.47
C ILE A 256 13.22 -16.26 7.18
N LEU A 257 12.59 -15.65 8.19
CA LEU A 257 11.48 -16.27 8.91
C LEU A 257 10.27 -16.51 8.00
N SER A 258 9.95 -15.54 7.13
CA SER A 258 8.91 -15.67 6.11
C SER A 258 9.14 -16.87 5.20
N PHE A 259 10.38 -17.09 4.76
CA PHE A 259 10.75 -18.21 3.91
C PHE A 259 10.46 -19.56 4.60
N PHE A 260 10.84 -19.72 5.87
CA PHE A 260 10.53 -20.94 6.62
C PHE A 260 9.03 -21.13 6.80
N THR A 261 8.28 -20.08 7.13
CA THR A 261 6.82 -20.20 7.23
C THR A 261 6.14 -20.50 5.90
N PHE A 262 6.66 -19.97 4.80
CA PHE A 262 6.17 -20.27 3.46
C PHE A 262 6.33 -21.75 3.13
N LEU A 263 7.51 -22.32 3.42
CA LEU A 263 7.78 -23.75 3.17
C LEU A 263 6.96 -24.68 4.06
N LEU A 264 6.80 -24.34 5.34
CA LEU A 264 6.15 -25.21 6.32
C LEU A 264 4.63 -25.13 6.29
N PHE A 265 4.05 -23.99 5.92
CA PHE A 265 2.61 -23.76 6.01
C PHE A 265 1.97 -23.38 4.66
N GLU A 266 2.48 -22.35 3.98
CA GLU A 266 1.82 -21.88 2.74
C GLU A 266 1.94 -22.88 1.59
N LEU A 267 3.13 -23.46 1.36
CA LEU A 267 3.33 -24.43 0.30
C LEU A 267 2.47 -25.70 0.45
N PRO A 268 2.44 -26.39 1.61
CA PRO A 268 1.60 -27.58 1.76
C PRO A 268 0.10 -27.24 1.71
N THR A 269 -0.32 -26.08 2.22
CA THR A 269 -1.73 -25.67 2.14
C THR A 269 -2.16 -25.39 0.70
N ILE A 270 -1.33 -24.73 -0.11
CA ILE A 270 -1.59 -24.53 -1.55
C ILE A 270 -1.72 -25.88 -2.25
N GLN A 271 -0.79 -26.81 -2.02
CA GLN A 271 -0.83 -28.14 -2.65
C GLN A 271 -2.07 -28.94 -2.24
N LEU A 272 -2.43 -28.90 -0.96
CA LEU A 272 -3.62 -29.57 -0.44
C LEU A 272 -4.90 -28.97 -1.03
N LEU A 273 -4.96 -27.65 -1.14
CA LEU A 273 -6.09 -26.93 -1.73
C LEU A 273 -6.24 -27.25 -3.23
N GLU A 274 -5.15 -27.24 -3.98
CA GLU A 274 -5.14 -27.69 -5.38
C GLU A 274 -5.59 -29.14 -5.54
N PHE A 275 -5.16 -30.03 -4.64
CA PHE A 275 -5.58 -31.43 -4.63
C PHE A 275 -7.09 -31.58 -4.36
N CYS A 276 -7.61 -30.86 -3.37
CA CYS A 276 -9.04 -30.85 -3.04
C CYS A 276 -9.89 -30.32 -4.21
N PHE A 277 -9.49 -29.20 -4.83
CA PHE A 277 -10.25 -28.59 -5.92
C PHE A 277 -10.14 -29.38 -7.24
N LYS A 278 -8.97 -29.96 -7.57
CA LYS A 278 -8.83 -30.87 -8.73
C LYS A 278 -9.70 -32.12 -8.60
N ARG A 279 -9.95 -32.60 -7.37
CA ARG A 279 -10.86 -33.73 -7.13
C ARG A 279 -12.32 -33.34 -7.32
N SER A 280 -12.72 -32.12 -6.96
CA SER A 280 -14.08 -31.60 -7.16
C SER A 280 -14.46 -31.46 -8.64
N THR A 281 -13.52 -31.14 -9.53
CA THR A 281 -13.77 -31.01 -10.98
C THR A 281 -13.83 -32.33 -11.74
N LYS A 282 -13.47 -33.46 -11.12
CA LYS A 282 -13.57 -34.81 -11.72
C LYS A 282 -14.83 -35.59 -11.31
N LEU A 283 -15.66 -35.01 -10.44
CA LEU A 283 -16.90 -35.62 -9.92
C LEU A 283 -18.18 -35.05 -10.56
N HIS A 284 -18.03 -34.19 -11.57
CA HIS A 284 -19.07 -33.75 -12.51
C HIS A 284 -18.67 -34.18 -13.92
#